data_AF-A0A8J4DZN5-F1
#
_entry.id   AF-A0A8J4DZN5-F1
#
_cell.length_a   1.000
_cell.length_b   1.000
_cell.length_c   1.000
_cell.angle_alpha   90.00
_cell.angle_beta   90.00
_cell.angle_gamma   90.00
#
_symmetry.space_group_name_H-M   'P 1'
#
loop_
_entity.id
_entity.type
_entity.pdbx_description
1 polymer ?
#
loop_
_entity_poly.entity_id
_entity_poly.type
_entity_poly.pdbx_seq_one_letter_code
_entity_poly.pdbx_strand_id
1 'polypeptide(L)'
;MASGLAWLDSSRADQQRMREMLKMFSEQESRDELGIGQIRDAFSDLLFPGTSVLHTRARYLLIVPWCHVDGERRGLRGDRLTARVADNERKVIKALRNSADADGLIGRRAGPAVKTLPSVIYGTALARFGVRTGDGVGTVADELLDVPELTHRTASAWHPTLPKAPDGFPSSVDGGFVLTLAEASWIRERILTAAPGTLLTHLLTTDDDPSPDSGAPWEDAAAAGAPEQTATVLRHARLFSRCMHGAALLYNLLIAQRYEKAGLSEVEEPVSRYEDRLAEWAAGVATEPDLSRWDRGDMWSRVIEQSPRITGNTLMRRFVDAWLDAVQAGVTADDQGLQLLVGDRERLVKRGQSRLVNEKLLRVWNGASGSAPLIYRWPQVRREIVDIRAGLEVADVAA
;
A
#
# COMPACT_ATOMS: atom_id res chain seq x y z
N MET A 1 -9.48 28.22 13.25
CA MET A 1 -8.71 27.87 14.47
C MET A 1 -8.58 26.35 14.51
N ALA A 2 -7.54 25.82 13.88
CA ALA A 2 -7.30 24.37 13.80
C ALA A 2 -6.32 24.01 14.91
N SER A 3 -6.77 23.22 15.89
CA SER A 3 -5.93 22.71 16.97
C SER A 3 -4.83 21.83 16.38
N GLY A 4 -3.57 22.27 16.52
CA GLY A 4 -2.39 21.48 16.20
C GLY A 4 -2.34 20.28 17.14
N LEU A 5 -2.40 19.08 16.56
CA LEU A 5 -2.34 17.83 17.28
C LEU A 5 -0.92 17.62 17.81
N ALA A 6 -0.78 17.60 19.14
CA ALA A 6 0.43 17.20 19.84
C ALA A 6 0.81 15.78 19.43
N TRP A 7 1.94 15.64 18.75
CA TRP A 7 2.43 14.38 18.21
C TRP A 7 3.72 14.03 18.92
N LEU A 8 3.60 13.40 20.10
CA LEU A 8 4.71 12.82 20.87
C LEU A 8 4.16 12.00 22.06
N ASP A 9 3.24 11.08 21.78
CA ASP A 9 2.96 10.00 22.71
C ASP A 9 2.92 8.68 21.94
N SER A 10 3.54 7.65 22.48
CA SER A 10 3.82 6.35 21.84
C SER A 10 2.61 5.42 21.87
N SER A 11 1.40 5.99 21.84
CA SER A 11 0.19 5.21 22.06
C SER A 11 -0.13 4.35 20.83
N ARG A 12 -0.59 3.11 21.07
CA ARG A 12 -1.25 2.28 20.03
C ARG A 12 -2.38 3.05 19.32
N ALA A 13 -2.97 4.05 19.98
CA ALA A 13 -4.00 4.90 19.40
C ALA A 13 -3.45 5.83 18.30
N ASP A 14 -2.22 6.34 18.41
CA ASP A 14 -1.65 7.21 17.37
C ASP A 14 -1.19 6.42 16.15
N GLN A 15 -0.70 5.19 16.34
CA GLN A 15 -0.49 4.26 15.23
C GLN A 15 -1.82 3.92 14.53
N GLN A 16 -2.89 3.71 15.31
CA GLN A 16 -4.21 3.42 14.76
C GLN A 16 -4.78 4.62 13.99
N ARG A 17 -4.65 5.84 14.51
CA ARG A 17 -5.04 7.08 13.84
C ARG A 17 -4.24 7.32 12.56
N MET A 18 -2.93 7.09 12.59
CA MET A 18 -2.08 7.23 11.39
C MET A 18 -2.52 6.23 10.31
N ARG A 19 -2.78 4.97 10.68
CA ARG A 19 -3.33 3.97 9.75
C ARG A 19 -4.68 4.41 9.18
N GLU A 20 -5.57 4.98 9.99
CA GLU A 20 -6.87 5.49 9.54
C GLU A 20 -6.74 6.69 8.60
N MET A 21 -5.82 7.62 8.89
CA MET A 21 -5.51 8.73 7.99
C MET A 21 -4.97 8.25 6.65
N LEU A 22 -3.98 7.36 6.67
CA LEU A 22 -3.43 6.77 5.44
C LEU A 22 -4.51 6.02 4.64
N LYS A 23 -5.39 5.30 5.34
CA LYS A 23 -6.49 4.58 4.70
C LYS A 23 -7.41 5.55 3.94
N MET A 24 -7.81 6.67 4.54
CA MET A 24 -8.64 7.68 3.88
C MET A 24 -8.00 8.23 2.60
N PHE A 25 -6.68 8.39 2.57
CA PHE A 25 -5.96 8.84 1.38
C PHE A 25 -5.80 7.75 0.33
N SER A 26 -5.58 6.49 0.73
CA SER A 26 -5.49 5.35 -0.19
C SER A 26 -6.83 5.01 -0.87
N GLU A 27 -7.95 5.24 -0.18
CA GLU A 27 -9.30 5.05 -0.72
C GLU A 27 -9.63 6.03 -1.86
N GLN A 28 -8.90 7.15 -1.96
CA GLN A 28 -9.10 8.16 -3.00
C GLN A 28 -8.55 7.71 -4.38
N GLU A 29 -7.52 6.86 -4.39
CA GLU A 29 -6.90 6.32 -5.62
C GLU A 29 -7.43 4.92 -5.99
N SER A 30 -7.86 4.12 -5.02
CA SER A 30 -8.51 2.82 -5.24
C SER A 30 -9.95 2.86 -4.75
N ARG A 31 -10.89 3.28 -5.61
CA ARG A 31 -12.32 3.25 -5.28
C ARG A 31 -12.78 1.81 -5.03
N ASP A 32 -13.09 1.50 -3.77
CA ASP A 32 -13.69 0.23 -3.39
C ASP A 32 -15.18 0.25 -3.73
N GLU A 33 -15.52 -0.12 -4.97
CA GLU A 33 -16.89 -0.08 -5.49
C GLU A 33 -17.77 -1.20 -4.90
N LEU A 34 -17.18 -2.38 -4.68
CA LEU A 34 -17.88 -3.58 -4.22
C LEU A 34 -17.67 -3.89 -2.73
N GLY A 35 -16.99 -3.02 -2.00
CA GLY A 35 -16.79 -3.16 -0.55
C GLY A 35 -15.88 -4.33 -0.18
N ILE A 36 -14.86 -4.62 -1.00
CA ILE A 36 -13.89 -5.71 -0.81
C ILE A 36 -12.51 -5.21 -0.34
N GLY A 37 -12.40 -3.91 -0.03
CA GLY A 37 -11.15 -3.26 0.35
C GLY A 37 -10.48 -3.91 1.56
N GLN A 38 -11.25 -4.47 2.51
CA GLN A 38 -10.68 -5.19 3.65
C GLN A 38 -9.87 -6.43 3.25
N ILE A 39 -10.34 -7.17 2.24
CA ILE A 39 -9.64 -8.36 1.71
C ILE A 39 -8.41 -7.94 0.91
N ARG A 40 -8.56 -6.90 0.07
CA ARG A 40 -7.44 -6.28 -0.66
C ARG A 40 -6.33 -5.84 0.29
N ASP A 41 -6.69 -5.15 1.36
CA ASP A 41 -5.74 -4.63 2.35
C ASP A 41 -5.08 -5.79 3.12
N ALA A 42 -5.83 -6.83 3.48
CA ALA A 42 -5.28 -8.03 4.13
C ALA A 42 -4.24 -8.73 3.24
N PHE A 43 -4.53 -8.97 1.96
CA PHE A 43 -3.53 -9.52 1.04
C PHE A 43 -2.32 -8.59 0.84
N SER A 44 -2.55 -7.29 0.75
CA SER A 44 -1.45 -6.32 0.63
C SER A 44 -0.53 -6.37 1.85
N ASP A 45 -1.09 -6.53 3.05
CA ASP A 45 -0.30 -6.59 4.29
C ASP A 45 0.34 -7.97 4.52
N LEU A 46 -0.26 -9.06 4.01
CA LEU A 46 0.35 -10.40 4.01
C LEU A 46 1.56 -10.47 3.06
N LEU A 47 1.44 -9.88 1.85
CA LEU A 47 2.50 -9.91 0.84
C LEU A 47 3.58 -8.85 1.10
N PHE A 48 3.15 -7.63 1.43
CA PHE A 48 3.99 -6.44 1.48
C PHE A 48 3.72 -5.61 2.75
N PRO A 49 3.98 -6.18 3.94
CA PRO A 49 3.72 -5.48 5.19
C PRO A 49 4.53 -4.18 5.29
N GLY A 50 3.89 -3.14 5.80
CA GLY A 50 4.55 -1.84 6.03
C GLY A 50 4.63 -0.93 4.82
N THR A 51 4.14 -1.36 3.65
CA THR A 51 4.12 -0.53 2.41
C THR A 51 2.76 0.15 2.22
N SER A 52 2.71 1.17 1.35
CA SER A 52 1.50 1.95 1.06
C SER A 52 1.46 2.35 -0.42
N VAL A 53 0.26 2.52 -0.97
CA VAL A 53 0.07 3.11 -2.32
C VAL A 53 0.61 4.55 -2.40
N LEU A 54 0.74 5.22 -1.26
CA LEU A 54 1.28 6.58 -1.15
C LEU A 54 2.81 6.62 -1.08
N HIS A 55 3.47 5.47 -0.94
CA HIS A 55 4.92 5.41 -0.99
C HIS A 55 5.41 5.64 -2.42
N THR A 56 6.61 6.19 -2.53
CA THR A 56 7.17 6.66 -3.79
C THR A 56 8.63 6.28 -3.99
N ARG A 57 9.47 6.36 -2.95
CA ARG A 57 10.91 6.06 -2.99
C ARG A 57 11.38 5.52 -1.64
N ALA A 58 12.23 4.50 -1.65
CA ALA A 58 12.68 3.84 -0.41
C ALA A 58 13.47 4.77 0.52
N ARG A 59 14.21 5.75 -0.02
CA ARG A 59 15.05 6.68 0.77
C ARG A 59 14.26 7.57 1.73
N TYR A 60 12.93 7.67 1.58
CA TYR A 60 12.08 8.33 2.57
C TYR A 60 12.07 7.60 3.93
N LEU A 61 12.39 6.30 3.97
CA LEU A 61 12.63 5.55 5.21
C LEU A 61 13.82 6.08 6.02
N LEU A 62 14.67 6.93 5.43
CA LEU A 62 15.80 7.58 6.09
C LEU A 62 15.61 9.10 6.21
N ILE A 63 15.11 9.75 5.15
CA ILE A 63 14.86 11.19 5.12
C ILE A 63 13.93 11.63 6.28
N VAL A 64 12.85 10.87 6.53
CA VAL A 64 11.93 11.20 7.61
C VAL A 64 12.61 11.11 8.98
N PRO A 65 13.27 10.00 9.36
CA PRO A 65 14.08 9.94 10.57
C PRO A 65 15.12 11.07 10.69
N TRP A 66 15.81 11.42 9.61
CA TRP A 66 16.82 12.50 9.63
C TRP A 66 16.21 13.86 9.98
N CYS A 67 15.01 14.16 9.49
CA CYS A 67 14.28 15.38 9.87
C CYS A 67 14.01 15.45 11.37
N HIS A 68 13.67 14.32 12.00
CA HIS A 68 13.47 14.23 13.44
C HIS A 68 14.78 14.32 14.23
N VAL A 69 15.81 13.59 13.82
CA VAL A 69 17.13 13.61 14.48
C VAL A 69 17.75 15.01 14.44
N ASP A 70 17.63 15.78 13.34
CA ASP A 70 18.08 17.18 13.32
C ASP A 70 17.30 18.06 14.32
N GLY A 71 15.99 17.84 14.46
CA GLY A 71 15.17 18.54 15.44
C GLY A 71 15.53 18.20 16.89
N GLU A 72 15.73 16.91 17.19
CA GLU A 72 16.12 16.40 18.51
C GLU A 72 17.51 16.89 18.93
N ARG A 73 18.48 16.94 18.02
CA ARG A 73 19.84 17.48 18.27
C ARG A 73 19.81 18.95 18.71
N ARG A 74 18.78 19.71 18.35
CA ARG A 74 18.56 21.11 18.76
C ARG A 74 17.86 21.21 20.12
N GLY A 75 17.61 20.10 20.81
CA GLY A 75 16.93 20.04 22.10
C GLY A 75 15.42 20.29 22.03
N LEU A 76 14.81 20.21 20.84
CA LEU A 76 13.38 20.46 20.67
C LEU A 76 12.55 19.24 21.08
N ARG A 77 11.38 19.49 21.69
CA ARG A 77 10.43 18.48 22.15
C ARG A 77 8.99 18.95 21.89
N GLY A 78 8.05 18.01 21.96
CA GLY A 78 6.62 18.25 21.77
C GLY A 78 6.32 18.94 20.44
N ASP A 79 5.36 19.87 20.46
CA ASP A 79 4.92 20.64 19.30
C ASP A 79 6.06 21.39 18.59
N ARG A 80 7.10 21.81 19.33
CA ARG A 80 8.26 22.49 18.73
C ARG A 80 9.09 21.54 17.87
N LEU A 81 9.19 20.26 18.27
CA LEU A 81 9.83 19.24 17.45
C LEU A 81 8.98 18.98 16.20
N THR A 82 7.67 18.80 16.35
CA THR A 82 6.74 18.57 15.23
C THR A 82 6.79 19.70 14.20
N ALA A 83 6.76 20.96 14.65
CA ALA A 83 6.87 22.12 13.78
C ALA A 83 8.23 22.15 13.05
N ARG A 84 9.32 21.86 13.77
CA ARG A 84 10.66 21.80 13.16
C ARG A 84 10.80 20.68 12.14
N VAL A 85 10.26 19.50 12.42
CA VAL A 85 10.26 18.37 11.49
C VAL A 85 9.53 18.75 10.22
N ALA A 86 8.35 19.36 10.33
CA ALA A 86 7.61 19.86 9.18
C ALA A 86 8.39 20.90 8.38
N ASP A 87 9.10 21.83 9.05
CA ASP A 87 9.97 22.80 8.38
C ASP A 87 11.15 22.12 7.67
N ASN A 88 11.77 21.12 8.30
CA ASN A 88 12.88 20.34 7.73
C ASN A 88 12.41 19.56 6.50
N GLU A 89 11.26 18.90 6.55
CA GLU A 89 10.67 18.21 5.40
C GLU A 89 10.37 19.18 4.24
N ARG A 90 9.86 20.38 4.53
CA ARG A 90 9.63 21.41 3.50
C ARG A 90 10.94 21.92 2.87
N LYS A 91 12.03 21.99 3.63
CA LYS A 91 13.37 22.29 3.09
C LYS A 91 13.87 21.16 2.19
N VAL A 92 13.71 19.90 2.62
CA VAL A 92 14.06 18.73 1.81
C VAL A 92 13.27 18.71 0.49
N ILE A 93 11.97 19.00 0.52
CA ILE A 93 11.16 19.11 -0.70
C ILE A 93 11.72 20.17 -1.65
N LYS A 94 12.13 21.32 -1.12
CA LYS A 94 12.77 22.38 -1.93
C LYS A 94 14.12 21.94 -2.50
N ALA A 95 14.94 21.27 -1.70
CA ALA A 95 16.26 20.77 -2.11
C ALA A 95 16.14 19.72 -3.23
N LEU A 96 15.31 18.71 -3.04
CA LEU A 96 15.10 17.61 -3.99
C LEU A 96 14.43 18.08 -5.29
N ARG A 97 13.56 19.08 -5.23
CA ARG A 97 12.94 19.67 -6.42
C ARG A 97 13.97 20.24 -7.41
N ASN A 98 15.10 20.72 -6.91
CA ASN A 98 16.17 21.28 -7.72
C ASN A 98 17.21 20.22 -8.16
N SER A 99 17.05 18.97 -7.73
CA SER A 99 17.93 17.87 -8.11
C SER A 99 17.55 17.30 -9.49
N ALA A 100 18.50 16.64 -10.15
CA ALA A 100 18.30 16.05 -11.47
C ALA A 100 17.25 14.92 -11.49
N ASP A 101 17.09 14.19 -10.37
CA ASP A 101 16.08 13.15 -10.19
C ASP A 101 15.00 13.61 -9.19
N ALA A 102 14.02 14.37 -9.69
CA ALA A 102 12.82 14.69 -8.94
C ALA A 102 11.78 13.55 -9.01
N ASP A 103 12.11 12.39 -9.60
CA ASP A 103 11.16 11.30 -9.73
C ASP A 103 10.81 10.66 -8.37
N GLY A 104 9.53 10.34 -8.13
CA GLY A 104 9.00 9.99 -6.81
C GLY A 104 8.97 11.10 -5.73
N LEU A 105 9.31 12.36 -6.01
CA LEU A 105 9.21 13.46 -5.03
C LEU A 105 7.77 13.71 -4.54
N ILE A 106 7.54 13.46 -3.25
CA ILE A 106 6.30 13.86 -2.57
C ILE A 106 6.24 15.38 -2.51
N GLY A 107 5.15 15.95 -3.02
CA GLY A 107 5.02 17.39 -3.19
C GLY A 107 5.67 17.94 -4.47
N ARG A 108 5.97 17.11 -5.49
CA ARG A 108 6.56 17.59 -6.76
C ARG A 108 5.81 18.79 -7.35
N ARG A 109 4.47 18.79 -7.35
CA ARG A 109 3.65 19.93 -7.84
C ARG A 109 3.44 21.00 -6.76
N ALA A 110 2.84 20.64 -5.62
CA ALA A 110 2.47 21.57 -4.55
C ALA A 110 3.68 22.22 -3.82
N GLY A 111 4.84 21.57 -3.85
CA GLY A 111 6.08 22.04 -3.25
C GLY A 111 6.03 22.10 -1.74
N PRO A 112 6.70 23.08 -1.13
CA PRO A 112 6.64 23.31 0.30
C PRO A 112 5.23 23.56 0.84
N ALA A 113 4.21 23.77 0.00
CA ALA A 113 2.81 23.90 0.44
C ALA A 113 2.03 22.57 0.41
N VAL A 114 2.70 21.43 0.25
CA VAL A 114 2.05 20.11 0.28
C VAL A 114 1.29 19.92 1.60
N LYS A 115 0.06 19.40 1.50
CA LYS A 115 -0.84 19.19 2.63
C LYS A 115 -0.38 18.01 3.50
N THR A 116 0.02 16.92 2.85
CA THR A 116 0.46 15.69 3.53
C THR A 116 1.96 15.56 3.34
N LEU A 117 2.68 15.59 4.46
CA LEU A 117 4.14 15.50 4.49
C LEU A 117 4.61 14.03 4.50
N PRO A 118 5.83 13.73 4.01
CA PRO A 118 6.43 12.39 4.07
C PRO A 118 6.35 11.69 5.43
N SER A 119 6.50 12.41 6.54
CA SER A 119 6.40 11.85 7.91
C SER A 119 5.05 11.19 8.20
N VAL A 120 3.96 11.72 7.64
CA VAL A 120 2.63 11.11 7.72
C VAL A 120 2.57 9.86 6.84
N ILE A 121 3.08 9.96 5.61
CA ILE A 121 3.01 8.91 4.58
C ILE A 121 3.82 7.66 4.97
N TYR A 122 5.03 7.84 5.51
CA TYR A 122 5.92 6.75 5.90
C TYR A 122 5.83 6.37 7.38
N GLY A 123 5.07 7.09 8.20
CA GLY A 123 5.04 6.88 9.66
C GLY A 123 4.71 5.45 10.09
N THR A 124 3.79 4.78 9.37
CA THR A 124 3.46 3.36 9.62
C THR A 124 4.57 2.41 9.19
N ALA A 125 5.24 2.69 8.07
CA ALA A 125 6.39 1.93 7.59
C ALA A 125 7.56 2.02 8.57
N LEU A 126 7.86 3.22 9.06
CA LEU A 126 8.93 3.46 10.03
C LEU A 126 8.70 2.72 11.33
N ALA A 127 7.46 2.64 11.80
CA ALA A 127 7.10 1.84 12.96
C ALA A 127 7.16 0.33 12.65
N ARG A 128 6.64 -0.10 11.50
CA ARG A 128 6.60 -1.52 11.10
C ARG A 128 8.00 -2.10 10.94
N PHE A 129 8.91 -1.37 10.30
CA PHE A 129 10.28 -1.80 10.03
C PHE A 129 11.24 -1.54 11.21
N GLY A 130 10.73 -1.13 12.38
CA GLY A 130 11.56 -0.89 13.56
C GLY A 130 12.57 0.25 13.41
N VAL A 131 12.38 1.14 12.42
CA VAL A 131 13.19 2.36 12.24
C VAL A 131 12.88 3.34 13.37
N ARG A 132 11.60 3.44 13.74
CA ARG A 132 11.14 4.13 14.94
C ARG A 132 10.91 3.10 16.04
N THR A 133 11.73 3.17 17.10
CA THR A 133 11.73 2.21 18.21
C THR A 133 10.78 2.60 19.35
N GLY A 134 10.25 3.83 19.34
CA GLY A 134 9.47 4.40 20.45
C GLY A 134 10.36 4.82 21.62
N ASP A 135 9.81 5.58 22.56
CA ASP A 135 10.51 5.88 23.82
C ASP A 135 10.69 4.56 24.57
N GLY A 136 11.96 4.15 24.72
CA GLY A 136 12.46 2.97 25.43
C GLY A 136 11.42 2.01 26.01
N VAL A 137 11.02 0.99 25.24
CA VAL A 137 10.71 -0.29 25.87
C VAL A 137 12.06 -0.91 26.21
N GLY A 138 12.55 -0.60 27.41
CA GLY A 138 13.53 -1.44 28.07
C GLY A 138 13.03 -2.87 27.96
N THR A 139 13.82 -3.72 27.32
CA THR A 139 13.68 -5.16 27.51
C THR A 139 13.62 -5.39 29.01
N VAL A 140 12.68 -6.23 29.46
CA VAL A 140 12.54 -6.79 30.83
C VAL A 140 13.84 -7.31 31.47
N ALA A 141 14.96 -7.30 30.75
CA ALA A 141 16.30 -7.49 31.28
C ALA A 141 16.82 -6.34 32.16
N ASP A 142 16.32 -5.11 32.02
CA ASP A 142 16.81 -3.95 32.80
C ASP A 142 16.23 -3.90 34.23
N GLU A 143 15.12 -4.58 34.51
CA GLU A 143 14.52 -4.64 35.86
C GLU A 143 15.28 -5.59 36.83
N LEU A 144 16.30 -6.31 36.36
CA LEU A 144 17.12 -7.19 37.20
C LEU A 144 18.47 -6.59 37.60
N LEU A 145 18.78 -5.37 37.15
CA LEU A 145 20.00 -4.66 37.52
C LEU A 145 19.61 -3.45 38.37
N ASP A 146 19.82 -3.58 39.68
CA ASP A 146 19.67 -2.52 40.68
C ASP A 146 20.77 -1.46 40.47
N VAL A 147 20.65 -0.68 39.40
CA VAL A 147 21.58 0.40 39.04
C VAL A 147 21.04 1.72 39.60
N PRO A 148 21.79 2.42 40.46
CA PRO A 148 21.33 3.67 41.06
C PRO A 148 20.96 4.72 40.00
N GLU A 149 19.77 5.27 40.20
CA GLU A 149 19.11 6.40 39.57
C GLU A 149 20.06 7.56 39.19
N LEU A 150 20.74 7.50 38.03
CA LEU A 150 21.56 8.61 37.52
C LEU A 150 21.98 8.52 36.03
N THR A 151 21.14 8.03 35.11
CA THR A 151 21.35 8.24 33.65
C THR A 151 20.06 8.22 32.83
N HIS A 152 19.20 9.25 32.94
CA HIS A 152 18.24 9.52 31.85
C HIS A 152 18.96 10.19 30.67
N ARG A 153 19.82 9.45 29.96
CA ARG A 153 20.00 9.71 28.53
C ARG A 153 18.66 9.35 27.91
N THR A 154 17.85 10.33 27.54
CA THR A 154 16.65 10.06 26.73
C THR A 154 17.08 9.28 25.50
N ALA A 155 16.76 7.99 25.48
CA ALA A 155 16.97 7.14 24.32
C ALA A 155 16.29 7.81 23.13
N SER A 156 17.01 8.01 22.02
CA SER A 156 16.40 8.56 20.82
C SER A 156 15.28 7.62 20.37
N ALA A 157 14.16 8.17 19.89
CA ALA A 157 13.03 7.40 19.41
C ALA A 157 13.32 6.62 18.10
N TRP A 158 14.55 6.70 17.60
CA TRP A 158 15.05 6.14 16.35
C TRP A 158 16.08 5.04 16.60
N HIS A 159 16.13 4.08 15.69
CA HIS A 159 17.04 2.95 15.79
C HIS A 159 18.51 3.40 15.95
N PRO A 160 19.29 2.84 16.89
CA PRO A 160 20.64 3.33 17.23
C PRO A 160 21.63 3.33 16.06
N THR A 161 21.45 2.41 15.11
CA THR A 161 22.32 2.27 13.93
C THR A 161 21.79 2.99 12.69
N LEU A 162 20.80 3.89 12.83
CA LEU A 162 20.28 4.69 11.72
C LEU A 162 21.45 5.36 10.96
N PRO A 163 21.55 5.18 9.63
CA PRO A 163 22.57 5.83 8.81
C PRO A 163 22.59 7.35 9.04
N LYS A 164 23.79 7.95 9.00
CA LYS A 164 23.93 9.41 9.15
C LYS A 164 23.33 10.11 7.93
N ALA A 165 22.65 11.23 8.18
CA ALA A 165 22.20 12.11 7.11
C ALA A 165 23.40 12.66 6.32
N PRO A 166 23.24 12.93 5.01
CA PRO A 166 24.29 13.55 4.20
C PRO A 166 24.62 14.96 4.71
N ASP A 167 25.81 15.44 4.34
CA ASP A 167 26.26 16.77 4.71
C ASP A 167 25.33 17.85 4.13
N GLY A 168 25.09 18.91 4.92
CA GLY A 168 24.20 20.01 4.54
C GLY A 168 22.70 19.72 4.66
N PHE A 169 22.30 18.51 5.08
CA PHE A 169 20.91 18.21 5.42
C PHE A 169 20.36 19.16 6.51
N PRO A 170 19.10 19.65 6.42
CA PRO A 170 18.07 19.37 5.43
C PRO A 170 18.06 20.33 4.20
N SER A 171 19.06 21.21 4.08
CA SER A 171 19.12 22.21 2.99
C SER A 171 19.65 21.63 1.68
N SER A 172 20.45 20.57 1.75
CA SER A 172 20.85 19.70 0.63
C SER A 172 20.53 18.24 0.94
N VAL A 173 20.32 17.44 -0.10
CA VAL A 173 20.16 15.98 0.00
C VAL A 173 20.98 15.35 -1.12
N ASP A 174 22.26 15.13 -0.85
CA ASP A 174 23.20 14.61 -1.83
C ASP A 174 22.79 13.21 -2.29
N GLY A 175 22.91 12.95 -3.60
CA GLY A 175 22.41 11.73 -4.23
C GLY A 175 20.89 11.68 -4.43
N GLY A 176 20.12 12.69 -3.98
CA GLY A 176 18.68 12.75 -4.20
C GLY A 176 17.95 11.56 -3.57
N PHE A 177 17.36 10.70 -4.40
CA PHE A 177 16.72 9.45 -3.95
C PHE A 177 17.56 8.19 -4.13
N VAL A 178 18.75 8.31 -4.74
CA VAL A 178 19.67 7.18 -4.89
C VAL A 178 20.20 6.79 -3.52
N LEU A 179 20.05 5.51 -3.17
CA LEU A 179 20.56 4.95 -1.92
C LEU A 179 22.04 4.63 -2.05
N THR A 180 22.81 4.95 -1.02
CA THR A 180 24.18 4.41 -0.89
C THR A 180 24.13 2.94 -0.47
N LEU A 181 25.23 2.20 -0.66
CA LEU A 181 25.35 0.82 -0.21
C LEU A 181 25.01 0.64 1.28
N ALA A 182 25.51 1.53 2.14
CA ALA A 182 25.24 1.48 3.57
C ALA A 182 23.77 1.75 3.89
N GLU A 183 23.15 2.71 3.19
CA GLU A 183 21.73 3.03 3.34
C GLU A 183 20.83 1.88 2.87
N ALA A 184 21.10 1.31 1.69
CA ALA A 184 20.36 0.20 1.11
C ALA A 184 20.48 -1.08 1.95
N SER A 185 21.71 -1.43 2.37
CA SER A 185 21.95 -2.59 3.24
C SER A 185 21.20 -2.46 4.56
N TRP A 186 21.21 -1.27 5.16
CA TRP A 186 20.52 -1.02 6.41
C TRP A 186 18.99 -1.14 6.25
N ILE A 187 18.40 -0.52 5.22
CA ILE A 187 16.96 -0.63 4.95
C ILE A 187 16.56 -2.09 4.70
N ARG A 188 17.33 -2.82 3.87
CA ARG A 188 17.11 -4.25 3.61
C ARG A 188 17.08 -5.05 4.91
N GLU A 189 18.08 -4.88 5.77
CA GLU A 189 18.16 -5.59 7.04
C GLU A 189 16.95 -5.30 7.95
N ARG A 190 16.51 -4.03 8.01
CA ARG A 190 15.30 -3.65 8.76
C ARG A 190 14.04 -4.37 8.25
N ILE A 191 13.85 -4.41 6.93
CA ILE A 191 12.70 -5.07 6.31
C ILE A 191 12.75 -6.59 6.53
N LEU A 192 13.92 -7.22 6.31
CA LEU A 192 14.11 -8.67 6.53
C LEU A 192 13.81 -9.08 7.97
N THR A 193 14.23 -8.26 8.93
CA THR A 193 13.99 -8.51 10.37
C THR A 193 12.52 -8.34 10.74
N ALA A 194 11.85 -7.32 10.18
CA ALA A 194 10.50 -6.95 10.57
C ALA A 194 9.38 -7.75 9.90
N ALA A 195 9.67 -8.38 8.76
CA ALA A 195 8.66 -9.04 7.92
C ALA A 195 9.09 -10.42 7.39
N PRO A 196 9.69 -11.30 8.21
CA PRO A 196 10.19 -12.58 7.73
C PRO A 196 9.08 -13.44 7.11
N GLY A 197 9.43 -14.20 6.07
CA GLY A 197 8.47 -15.10 5.40
C GLY A 197 7.41 -14.39 4.55
N THR A 198 7.66 -13.15 4.11
CA THR A 198 6.76 -12.43 3.20
C THR A 198 7.35 -12.30 1.80
N LEU A 199 6.51 -11.99 0.82
CA LEU A 199 6.96 -11.79 -0.55
C LEU A 199 7.90 -10.58 -0.64
N LEU A 200 7.64 -9.54 0.15
CA LEU A 200 8.56 -8.39 0.28
C LEU A 200 9.98 -8.83 0.65
N THR A 201 10.13 -9.71 1.64
CA THR A 201 11.45 -10.20 2.04
C THR A 201 12.09 -11.10 1.01
N HIS A 202 11.32 -11.97 0.35
CA HIS A 202 11.79 -12.83 -0.73
C HIS A 202 12.38 -12.00 -1.89
N LEU A 203 11.68 -10.95 -2.31
CA LEU A 203 12.10 -10.06 -3.39
C LEU A 203 13.36 -9.25 -3.06
N LEU A 204 13.68 -9.08 -1.78
CA LEU A 204 14.93 -8.45 -1.32
C LEU A 204 16.09 -9.46 -1.16
N THR A 205 15.83 -10.76 -1.33
CA THR A 205 16.83 -11.83 -1.13
C THR A 205 17.12 -12.66 -2.37
N THR A 206 16.20 -12.69 -3.34
CA THR A 206 16.42 -13.38 -4.62
C THR A 206 17.56 -12.72 -5.42
N ASP A 207 18.14 -13.40 -6.39
CA ASP A 207 19.14 -12.79 -7.29
C ASP A 207 18.46 -12.00 -8.42
N ASP A 208 17.21 -12.34 -8.75
CA ASP A 208 16.47 -11.68 -9.84
C ASP A 208 15.93 -10.30 -9.46
N ASP A 209 16.16 -9.31 -10.32
CA ASP A 209 15.59 -7.99 -10.19
C ASP A 209 14.12 -7.94 -10.65
N PRO A 210 13.23 -7.25 -9.91
CA PRO A 210 11.88 -7.01 -10.39
C PRO A 210 11.88 -6.25 -11.72
N SER A 211 11.14 -6.77 -12.70
CA SER A 211 11.08 -6.17 -14.03
C SER A 211 10.27 -4.87 -14.02
N PRO A 212 10.76 -3.78 -14.67
CA PRO A 212 10.02 -2.52 -14.77
C PRO A 212 8.66 -2.67 -15.47
N ASP A 213 8.49 -3.73 -16.28
CA ASP A 213 7.29 -4.00 -17.06
C ASP A 213 6.32 -4.96 -16.36
N SER A 214 6.68 -5.50 -15.19
CA SER A 214 5.83 -6.44 -14.45
C SER A 214 4.57 -5.78 -13.89
N GLY A 215 3.40 -6.09 -14.48
CA GLY A 215 2.12 -5.46 -14.12
C GLY A 215 1.57 -5.91 -12.76
N ALA A 216 1.92 -7.12 -12.32
CA ALA A 216 1.45 -7.73 -11.09
C ALA A 216 2.53 -8.60 -10.42
N PRO A 217 2.47 -8.84 -9.10
CA PRO A 217 3.55 -9.53 -8.41
C PRO A 217 3.73 -11.00 -8.83
N TRP A 218 2.68 -11.67 -9.29
CA TRP A 218 2.75 -13.05 -9.80
C TRP A 218 3.20 -13.15 -11.27
N GLU A 219 3.38 -12.02 -11.97
CA GLU A 219 3.93 -11.97 -13.33
C GLU A 219 5.44 -11.74 -13.32
N ASP A 220 6.00 -11.36 -12.16
CA ASP A 220 7.42 -11.06 -12.02
C ASP A 220 8.25 -12.33 -11.80
N ALA A 221 9.36 -12.47 -12.54
CA ALA A 221 10.28 -13.58 -12.37
C ALA A 221 10.91 -13.58 -10.96
N ALA A 222 11.14 -12.41 -10.36
CA ALA A 222 11.70 -12.29 -9.01
C ALA A 222 10.78 -12.86 -7.93
N ALA A 223 9.47 -12.98 -8.20
CA ALA A 223 8.53 -13.64 -7.29
C ALA A 223 8.57 -15.17 -7.39
N ALA A 224 9.19 -15.72 -8.44
CA ALA A 224 9.40 -17.16 -8.57
C ALA A 224 10.32 -17.67 -7.46
N GLY A 225 10.16 -18.95 -7.09
CA GLY A 225 10.95 -19.58 -6.04
C GLY A 225 10.65 -19.10 -4.62
N ALA A 226 9.61 -18.29 -4.42
CA ALA A 226 9.18 -17.90 -3.08
C ALA A 226 8.87 -19.14 -2.21
N PRO A 227 9.20 -19.12 -0.90
CA PRO A 227 8.89 -20.24 0.00
C PRO A 227 7.41 -20.62 -0.04
N GLU A 228 7.08 -21.90 0.18
CA GLU A 228 5.72 -22.44 -0.04
C GLU A 228 4.61 -21.64 0.67
N GLN A 229 4.87 -21.17 1.90
CA GLN A 229 3.91 -20.34 2.62
C GLN A 229 3.61 -19.02 1.89
N THR A 230 4.66 -18.34 1.43
CA THR A 230 4.58 -17.10 0.65
C THR A 230 3.95 -17.33 -0.72
N ALA A 231 4.37 -18.40 -1.42
CA ALA A 231 3.83 -18.77 -2.72
C ALA A 231 2.33 -19.08 -2.64
N THR A 232 1.87 -19.71 -1.56
CA THR A 232 0.45 -19.98 -1.31
C THR A 232 -0.35 -18.68 -1.13
N VAL A 233 0.15 -17.73 -0.34
CA VAL A 233 -0.49 -16.40 -0.20
C VAL A 233 -0.53 -15.68 -1.55
N LEU A 234 0.56 -15.71 -2.32
CA LEU A 234 0.62 -15.09 -3.65
C LEU A 234 -0.38 -15.72 -4.62
N ARG A 235 -0.52 -17.05 -4.61
CA ARG A 235 -1.51 -17.78 -5.42
C ARG A 235 -2.94 -17.40 -5.04
N HIS A 236 -3.25 -17.32 -3.74
CA HIS A 236 -4.57 -16.83 -3.28
C HIS A 236 -4.86 -15.40 -3.72
N ALA A 237 -3.88 -14.51 -3.61
CA ALA A 237 -3.99 -13.12 -4.05
C ALA A 237 -4.22 -13.05 -5.57
N ARG A 238 -3.47 -13.82 -6.37
CA ARG A 238 -3.67 -13.92 -7.83
C ARG A 238 -5.08 -14.37 -8.19
N LEU A 239 -5.53 -15.49 -7.63
CA LEU A 239 -6.85 -16.06 -7.92
C LEU A 239 -7.97 -15.12 -7.48
N PHE A 240 -7.86 -14.54 -6.29
CA PHE A 240 -8.84 -13.55 -5.81
C PHE A 240 -8.91 -12.32 -6.72
N SER A 241 -7.76 -11.76 -7.10
CA SER A 241 -7.70 -10.64 -8.04
C SER A 241 -8.33 -10.98 -9.38
N ARG A 242 -7.98 -12.14 -9.95
CA ARG A 242 -8.51 -12.64 -11.22
C ARG A 242 -10.03 -12.82 -11.16
N CYS A 243 -10.55 -13.49 -10.14
CA CYS A 243 -12.00 -13.71 -10.00
C CYS A 243 -12.77 -12.42 -9.73
N MET A 244 -12.26 -11.55 -8.86
CA MET A 244 -12.96 -10.30 -8.51
C MET A 244 -12.90 -9.23 -9.61
N HIS A 245 -11.93 -9.33 -10.53
CA HIS A 245 -11.89 -8.48 -11.72
C HIS A 245 -13.19 -8.61 -12.54
N GLY A 246 -13.73 -9.83 -12.69
CA GLY A 246 -15.01 -10.05 -13.37
C GLY A 246 -16.19 -9.34 -12.70
N ALA A 247 -16.24 -9.31 -11.37
CA ALA A 247 -17.30 -8.59 -10.66
C ALA A 247 -17.22 -7.07 -10.93
N ALA A 248 -16.00 -6.53 -11.00
CA ALA A 248 -15.77 -5.13 -11.33
C ALA A 248 -16.13 -4.84 -12.80
N LEU A 249 -15.83 -5.74 -13.73
CA LEU A 249 -16.23 -5.63 -15.14
C LEU A 249 -17.76 -5.66 -15.28
N LEU A 250 -18.42 -6.62 -14.64
CA LEU A 250 -19.89 -6.70 -14.65
C LEU A 250 -20.54 -5.47 -14.03
N TYR A 251 -19.99 -4.94 -12.92
CA TYR A 251 -20.45 -3.67 -12.37
C TYR A 251 -20.36 -2.51 -13.37
N ASN A 252 -19.25 -2.42 -14.11
CA ASN A 252 -19.10 -1.37 -15.11
C ASN A 252 -20.00 -1.58 -16.33
N LEU A 253 -20.30 -2.83 -16.70
CA LEU A 253 -21.34 -3.14 -17.69
C LEU A 253 -22.70 -2.62 -17.24
N LEU A 254 -23.08 -2.82 -15.97
CA LEU A 254 -24.33 -2.30 -15.41
C LEU A 254 -24.39 -0.76 -15.43
N ILE A 255 -23.27 -0.08 -15.16
CA ILE A 255 -23.18 1.38 -15.30
C ILE A 255 -23.33 1.78 -16.77
N ALA A 256 -22.65 1.09 -17.69
CA ALA A 256 -22.70 1.37 -19.12
C ALA A 256 -24.12 1.26 -19.68
N GLN A 257 -24.83 0.17 -19.34
CA GLN A 257 -26.22 -0.04 -19.75
C GLN A 257 -27.14 1.08 -19.22
N ARG A 258 -26.93 1.51 -17.97
CA ARG A 258 -27.68 2.63 -17.39
C ARG A 258 -27.30 3.96 -18.06
N TYR A 259 -26.03 4.16 -18.39
CA TYR A 259 -25.49 5.36 -19.03
C TYR A 259 -26.13 5.56 -20.41
N GLU A 260 -26.13 4.53 -21.25
CA GLU A 260 -26.77 4.56 -22.58
C GLU A 260 -28.29 4.73 -22.47
N LYS A 261 -28.94 4.00 -21.54
CA LYS A 261 -30.39 4.15 -21.29
C LYS A 261 -30.78 5.56 -20.83
N ALA A 262 -29.87 6.28 -20.17
CA ALA A 262 -30.07 7.67 -19.78
C ALA A 262 -29.83 8.67 -20.93
N GLY A 263 -29.48 8.20 -22.14
CA GLY A 263 -29.22 9.02 -23.31
C GLY A 263 -27.88 9.76 -23.26
N LEU A 264 -26.94 9.32 -22.43
CA LEU A 264 -25.60 9.91 -22.32
C LEU A 264 -24.68 9.28 -23.39
N SER A 265 -23.82 10.10 -24.01
CA SER A 265 -23.03 9.69 -25.19
C SER A 265 -21.58 10.15 -25.20
N GLU A 266 -21.07 10.80 -24.12
CA GLU A 266 -19.66 11.23 -24.05
C GLU A 266 -18.65 10.06 -24.06
N VAL A 267 -19.08 8.86 -23.64
CA VAL A 267 -18.28 7.64 -23.69
C VAL A 267 -18.81 6.85 -24.87
N GLU A 268 -17.92 6.50 -25.80
CA GLU A 268 -18.24 5.76 -27.02
C GLU A 268 -18.43 4.26 -26.70
N GLU A 269 -19.56 3.71 -27.16
CA GLU A 269 -19.95 2.28 -27.07
C GLU A 269 -19.59 1.58 -25.74
N PRO A 270 -19.92 2.16 -24.57
CA PRO A 270 -19.48 1.62 -23.30
C PRO A 270 -20.04 0.24 -23.00
N VAL A 271 -21.25 -0.10 -23.46
CA VAL A 271 -21.83 -1.44 -23.25
C VAL A 271 -21.03 -2.49 -23.98
N SER A 272 -20.86 -2.33 -25.30
CA SER A 272 -20.07 -3.23 -26.15
C SER A 272 -18.66 -3.45 -25.59
N ARG A 273 -17.98 -2.36 -25.19
CA ARG A 273 -16.65 -2.43 -24.57
C ARG A 273 -16.60 -3.32 -23.33
N TYR A 274 -17.61 -3.25 -22.45
CA TYR A 274 -17.61 -4.05 -21.22
C TYR A 274 -18.11 -5.48 -21.43
N GLU A 275 -18.96 -5.72 -22.44
CA GLU A 275 -19.31 -7.07 -22.89
C GLU A 275 -18.07 -7.80 -23.40
N ASP A 276 -17.29 -7.17 -24.29
CA ASP A 276 -16.05 -7.73 -24.82
C ASP A 276 -15.03 -8.03 -23.72
N ARG A 277 -14.78 -7.07 -22.81
CA ARG A 277 -13.85 -7.27 -21.69
C ARG A 277 -14.31 -8.38 -20.74
N LEU A 278 -15.61 -8.49 -20.49
CA LEU A 278 -16.16 -9.53 -19.62
C LEU A 278 -16.07 -10.91 -20.29
N ALA A 279 -16.30 -10.99 -21.60
CA ALA A 279 -16.14 -12.21 -22.38
C ALA A 279 -14.67 -12.67 -22.43
N GLU A 280 -13.73 -11.76 -22.68
CA GLU A 280 -12.28 -12.02 -22.63
C GLU A 280 -11.87 -12.53 -21.24
N TRP A 281 -12.32 -11.85 -20.19
CA TRP A 281 -12.07 -12.27 -18.82
C TRP A 281 -12.65 -13.66 -18.52
N ALA A 282 -13.89 -13.94 -18.92
CA ALA A 282 -14.55 -15.22 -18.68
C ALA A 282 -13.82 -16.37 -19.39
N ALA A 283 -13.40 -16.16 -20.64
CA ALA A 283 -12.56 -17.12 -21.37
C ALA A 283 -11.22 -17.36 -20.68
N GLY A 284 -10.59 -16.29 -20.18
CA GLY A 284 -9.37 -16.38 -19.39
C GLY A 284 -9.56 -17.17 -18.09
N VAL A 285 -10.65 -16.96 -17.35
CA VAL A 285 -10.91 -17.68 -16.10
C VAL A 285 -11.27 -19.15 -16.33
N ALA A 286 -12.00 -19.46 -17.40
CA ALA A 286 -12.36 -20.83 -17.75
C ALA A 286 -11.13 -21.74 -17.99
N THR A 287 -9.99 -21.15 -18.37
CA THR A 287 -8.73 -21.85 -18.63
C THR A 287 -7.76 -21.83 -17.44
N GLU A 288 -8.13 -21.25 -16.30
CA GLU A 288 -7.29 -21.18 -15.09
C GLU A 288 -7.32 -22.53 -14.34
N PRO A 289 -6.23 -23.34 -14.37
CA PRO A 289 -6.24 -24.67 -13.78
C PRO A 289 -6.32 -24.63 -12.25
N ASP A 290 -5.73 -23.60 -11.63
CA ASP A 290 -5.64 -23.48 -10.18
C ASP A 290 -6.99 -23.14 -9.53
N LEU A 291 -7.96 -22.65 -10.30
CA LEU A 291 -9.28 -22.29 -9.80
C LEU A 291 -10.03 -23.52 -9.26
N SER A 292 -9.96 -24.65 -9.97
CA SER A 292 -10.61 -25.91 -9.59
C SER A 292 -10.04 -26.52 -8.30
N ARG A 293 -8.80 -26.19 -7.97
CA ARG A 293 -8.06 -26.69 -6.80
C ARG A 293 -7.94 -25.63 -5.71
N TRP A 294 -8.63 -24.50 -5.86
CA TRP A 294 -8.46 -23.38 -4.97
C TRP A 294 -9.07 -23.67 -3.59
N ASP A 295 -8.20 -23.81 -2.60
CA ASP A 295 -8.61 -23.84 -1.19
C ASP A 295 -9.06 -22.42 -0.74
N ARG A 296 -10.36 -22.17 -0.86
CA ARG A 296 -10.99 -20.93 -0.36
C ARG A 296 -11.03 -20.89 1.18
N GLY A 297 -10.98 -22.03 1.85
CA GLY A 297 -10.96 -22.12 3.32
C GLY A 297 -9.64 -21.61 3.89
N ASP A 298 -8.52 -22.06 3.33
CA ASP A 298 -7.17 -21.56 3.67
C ASP A 298 -7.06 -20.07 3.36
N MET A 299 -7.54 -19.63 2.18
CA MET A 299 -7.59 -18.21 1.83
C MET A 299 -8.31 -17.38 2.90
N TRP A 300 -9.55 -17.76 3.26
CA TRP A 300 -10.33 -17.03 4.26
C TRP A 300 -9.65 -17.02 5.63
N SER A 301 -9.06 -18.14 6.04
CA SER A 301 -8.34 -18.26 7.32
C SER A 301 -7.19 -17.26 7.40
N ARG A 302 -6.34 -17.19 6.37
CA ARG A 302 -5.20 -16.27 6.30
C ARG A 302 -5.61 -14.80 6.30
N VAL A 303 -6.61 -14.42 5.50
CA VAL A 303 -7.03 -13.00 5.45
C VAL A 303 -7.75 -12.58 6.73
N ILE A 304 -8.48 -13.47 7.39
CA ILE A 304 -9.13 -13.21 8.68
C ILE A 304 -8.09 -13.11 9.79
N GLU A 305 -7.07 -13.96 9.81
CA GLU A 305 -5.96 -13.88 10.76
C GLU A 305 -5.23 -12.54 10.64
N GLN A 306 -4.96 -12.09 9.41
CA GLN A 306 -4.36 -10.78 9.16
C GLN A 306 -5.30 -9.61 9.53
N SER A 307 -6.60 -9.75 9.28
CA SER A 307 -7.59 -8.70 9.50
C SER A 307 -8.87 -9.26 10.13
N PRO A 308 -8.91 -9.37 11.48
CA PRO A 308 -10.05 -9.96 12.20
C PRO A 308 -11.39 -9.25 11.98
N ARG A 309 -11.37 -8.00 11.49
CA ARG A 309 -12.56 -7.22 11.13
C ARG A 309 -13.36 -7.87 9.98
N ILE A 310 -12.72 -8.67 9.14
CA ILE A 310 -13.36 -9.41 8.06
C ILE A 310 -14.43 -10.38 8.59
N THR A 311 -14.18 -11.00 9.76
CA THR A 311 -15.13 -11.92 10.41
C THR A 311 -16.50 -11.30 10.61
N GLY A 312 -16.53 -10.05 11.09
CA GLY A 312 -17.77 -9.30 11.34
C GLY A 312 -18.48 -8.82 10.07
N ASN A 313 -17.84 -8.84 8.91
CA ASN A 313 -18.40 -8.36 7.66
C ASN A 313 -19.06 -9.50 6.85
N THR A 314 -20.10 -10.10 7.42
CA THR A 314 -20.80 -11.26 6.85
C THR A 314 -21.39 -10.97 5.46
N LEU A 315 -21.85 -9.74 5.21
CA LEU A 315 -22.39 -9.36 3.90
C LEU A 315 -21.32 -9.36 2.80
N MET A 316 -20.11 -8.89 3.10
CA MET A 316 -18.98 -8.97 2.16
C MET A 316 -18.61 -10.42 1.88
N ARG A 317 -18.50 -11.25 2.93
CA ARG A 317 -18.12 -12.66 2.78
C ARG A 317 -19.13 -13.42 1.93
N ARG A 318 -20.43 -13.30 2.23
CA ARG A 318 -21.51 -13.92 1.44
C ARG A 318 -21.50 -13.48 -0.03
N PHE A 319 -21.25 -12.20 -0.30
CA PHE A 319 -21.13 -11.71 -1.66
C PHE A 319 -19.93 -12.33 -2.39
N VAL A 320 -18.76 -12.32 -1.74
CA VAL A 320 -17.54 -12.91 -2.31
C VAL A 320 -17.74 -14.40 -2.57
N ASP A 321 -18.24 -15.16 -1.59
CA ASP A 321 -18.45 -16.60 -1.76
C ASP A 321 -19.44 -16.91 -2.88
N ALA A 322 -20.58 -16.20 -2.94
CA ALA A 322 -21.57 -16.35 -4.00
C ALA A 322 -21.01 -15.99 -5.38
N TRP A 323 -20.20 -14.92 -5.47
CA TRP A 323 -19.52 -14.56 -6.71
C TRP A 323 -18.50 -15.63 -7.13
N LEU A 324 -17.68 -16.13 -6.19
CA LEU A 324 -16.70 -17.17 -6.48
C LEU A 324 -17.36 -18.49 -6.90
N ASP A 325 -18.50 -18.84 -6.32
CA ASP A 325 -19.31 -20.00 -6.74
C ASP A 325 -19.79 -19.83 -8.19
N ALA A 326 -20.27 -18.63 -8.55
CA ALA A 326 -20.67 -18.32 -9.92
C ALA A 326 -19.50 -18.37 -10.91
N VAL A 327 -18.33 -17.85 -10.52
CA VAL A 327 -17.10 -17.92 -11.32
C VAL A 327 -16.73 -19.38 -11.62
N GLN A 328 -16.86 -20.28 -10.63
CA GLN A 328 -16.57 -21.70 -10.81
C GLN A 328 -17.62 -22.42 -11.65
N ALA A 329 -18.89 -21.99 -11.60
CA ALA A 329 -19.97 -22.53 -12.44
C ALA A 329 -19.93 -22.02 -13.89
N GLY A 330 -19.25 -20.88 -14.12
CA GLY A 330 -19.21 -20.18 -15.40
C GLY A 330 -20.08 -18.93 -15.35
N VAL A 331 -19.49 -17.79 -15.73
CA VAL A 331 -20.16 -16.48 -15.71
C VAL A 331 -20.51 -16.07 -17.13
N THR A 332 -21.75 -15.63 -17.33
CA THR A 332 -22.22 -14.98 -18.55
C THR A 332 -22.72 -13.58 -18.24
N ALA A 333 -22.50 -12.64 -19.17
CA ALA A 333 -22.91 -11.24 -19.02
C ALA A 333 -24.42 -11.08 -18.81
N ASP A 334 -25.20 -11.95 -19.46
CA ASP A 334 -26.67 -11.93 -19.48
C ASP A 334 -27.33 -12.58 -18.25
N ASP A 335 -26.54 -13.15 -17.33
CA ASP A 335 -27.09 -13.75 -16.12
C ASP A 335 -27.68 -12.67 -15.20
N GLN A 336 -29.02 -12.57 -15.23
CA GLN A 336 -29.78 -11.62 -14.42
C GLN A 336 -29.52 -11.80 -12.92
N GLY A 337 -29.27 -13.03 -12.45
CA GLY A 337 -28.93 -13.31 -11.06
C GLY A 337 -27.59 -12.69 -10.66
N LEU A 338 -26.59 -12.78 -11.52
CA LEU A 338 -25.27 -12.17 -11.28
C LEU A 338 -25.30 -10.64 -11.39
N GLN A 339 -26.07 -10.11 -12.34
CA GLN A 339 -26.32 -8.67 -12.45
C GLN A 339 -26.97 -8.12 -11.17
N LEU A 340 -27.97 -8.83 -10.62
CA LEU A 340 -28.60 -8.49 -9.35
C LEU A 340 -27.61 -8.60 -8.18
N LEU A 341 -26.85 -9.69 -8.08
CA LEU A 341 -25.85 -9.91 -7.04
C LEU A 341 -24.83 -8.75 -6.96
N VAL A 342 -24.24 -8.37 -8.10
CA VAL A 342 -23.26 -7.29 -8.18
C VAL A 342 -23.91 -5.92 -7.96
N GLY A 343 -25.06 -5.69 -8.59
CA GLY A 343 -25.79 -4.42 -8.45
C GLY A 343 -26.27 -4.15 -7.02
N ASP A 344 -26.82 -5.16 -6.34
CA ASP A 344 -27.23 -5.04 -4.94
C ASP A 344 -26.04 -4.83 -4.01
N ARG A 345 -24.92 -5.52 -4.29
CA ARG A 345 -23.71 -5.32 -3.50
C ARG A 345 -23.22 -3.89 -3.57
N GLU A 346 -23.11 -3.31 -4.77
CA GLU A 346 -22.65 -1.93 -4.93
C GLU A 346 -23.61 -0.94 -4.26
N ARG A 347 -24.93 -1.12 -4.42
CA ARG A 347 -25.95 -0.30 -3.74
C ARG A 347 -25.82 -0.35 -2.22
N LEU A 348 -25.58 -1.52 -1.64
CA LEU A 348 -25.39 -1.68 -0.20
C LEU A 348 -24.15 -0.96 0.31
N VAL A 349 -23.06 -1.00 -0.47
CA VAL A 349 -21.77 -0.38 -0.12
C VAL A 349 -21.82 1.14 -0.30
N LYS A 350 -22.32 1.63 -1.43
CA LYS A 350 -22.31 3.05 -1.80
C LYS A 350 -23.54 3.82 -1.34
N ARG A 351 -24.66 3.15 -1.08
CA ARG A 351 -25.93 3.77 -0.65
C ARG A 351 -26.32 4.91 -1.61
N GLY A 352 -26.50 6.13 -1.13
CA GLY A 352 -26.84 7.30 -1.97
C GLY A 352 -25.75 7.72 -2.97
N GLN A 353 -24.53 7.18 -2.87
CA GLN A 353 -23.44 7.40 -3.82
C GLN A 353 -23.38 6.35 -4.93
N SER A 354 -24.34 5.42 -4.99
CA SER A 354 -24.35 4.38 -6.03
C SER A 354 -24.59 4.99 -7.40
N ARG A 355 -23.72 4.71 -8.38
CA ARG A 355 -23.89 5.18 -9.77
C ARG A 355 -25.06 4.51 -10.48
N LEU A 356 -25.48 3.35 -9.98
CA LEU A 356 -26.65 2.63 -10.48
C LEU A 356 -27.97 3.31 -10.12
N VAL A 357 -27.95 4.31 -9.23
CA VAL A 357 -29.16 5.03 -8.78
C VAL A 357 -29.01 6.54 -8.95
N ASN A 358 -27.83 7.09 -8.67
CA ASN A 358 -27.59 8.53 -8.65
C ASN A 358 -27.24 9.08 -10.05
N GLU A 359 -28.19 9.79 -10.66
CA GLU A 359 -28.03 10.38 -12.00
C GLU A 359 -26.87 11.39 -12.09
N LYS A 360 -26.62 12.18 -11.03
CA LYS A 360 -25.53 13.16 -11.05
C LYS A 360 -24.17 12.47 -11.12
N LEU A 361 -24.00 11.37 -10.38
CA LEU A 361 -22.77 10.59 -10.39
C LEU A 361 -22.59 9.76 -11.66
N LEU A 362 -23.70 9.37 -12.30
CA LEU A 362 -23.71 8.73 -13.61
C LEU A 362 -23.20 9.67 -14.70
N ARG A 363 -23.65 10.94 -14.71
CA ARG A 363 -23.22 11.94 -15.72
C ARG A 363 -21.73 12.25 -15.70
N VAL A 364 -21.06 12.07 -14.56
CA VAL A 364 -19.61 12.29 -14.42
C VAL A 364 -18.81 11.00 -14.55
N TRP A 365 -19.43 9.91 -14.99
CA TRP A 365 -18.74 8.65 -15.25
C TRP A 365 -17.98 8.75 -16.58
N ASN A 366 -16.66 8.55 -16.51
CA ASN A 366 -15.74 8.69 -17.64
C ASN A 366 -15.38 7.33 -18.28
N GLY A 367 -16.31 6.38 -18.22
CA GLY A 367 -16.14 5.05 -18.84
C GLY A 367 -15.45 3.99 -17.98
N ALA A 368 -15.02 4.30 -16.75
CA ALA A 368 -14.50 3.30 -15.82
C ALA A 368 -14.67 3.67 -14.34
N SER A 369 -14.99 2.67 -13.51
CA SER A 369 -15.04 2.79 -12.05
C SER A 369 -14.48 1.53 -11.40
N GLY A 370 -13.23 1.58 -10.93
CA GLY A 370 -12.59 0.47 -10.22
C GLY A 370 -12.45 -0.81 -11.06
N SER A 371 -12.32 -0.70 -12.39
CA SER A 371 -12.30 -1.85 -13.32
C SER A 371 -10.91 -2.46 -13.55
N ALA A 372 -9.92 -2.11 -12.73
CA ALA A 372 -8.57 -2.66 -12.80
C ALA A 372 -8.43 -3.87 -11.85
N PRO A 373 -7.61 -4.88 -12.21
CA PRO A 373 -7.27 -5.96 -11.30
C PRO A 373 -6.61 -5.45 -10.00
N LEU A 374 -6.77 -6.21 -8.93
CA LEU A 374 -6.12 -5.92 -7.65
C LEU A 374 -4.66 -6.35 -7.72
N ILE A 375 -3.73 -5.41 -7.68
CA ILE A 375 -2.27 -5.68 -7.71
C ILE A 375 -1.57 -5.35 -6.40
N TYR A 376 -2.31 -5.17 -5.30
CA TYR A 376 -1.78 -5.17 -3.93
C TYR A 376 -0.59 -4.22 -3.67
N ARG A 377 -0.63 -2.98 -4.20
CA ARG A 377 0.43 -1.95 -4.08
C ARG A 377 1.72 -2.26 -4.86
N TRP A 378 1.67 -3.21 -5.79
CA TRP A 378 2.83 -3.69 -6.53
C TRP A 378 3.69 -2.60 -7.18
N PRO A 379 3.14 -1.57 -7.87
CA PRO A 379 3.97 -0.54 -8.50
C PRO A 379 4.86 0.19 -7.50
N GLN A 380 4.34 0.51 -6.31
CA GLN A 380 5.09 1.18 -5.24
C GLN A 380 6.12 0.24 -4.62
N VAL A 381 5.72 -0.98 -4.30
CA VAL A 381 6.61 -2.00 -3.72
C VAL A 381 7.78 -2.29 -4.65
N ARG A 382 7.49 -2.50 -5.95
CA ARG A 382 8.49 -2.73 -6.98
C ARG A 382 9.48 -1.57 -7.06
N ARG A 383 8.99 -0.33 -7.04
CA ARG A 383 9.85 0.87 -7.03
C ARG A 383 10.77 0.92 -5.81
N GLU A 384 10.25 0.61 -4.61
CA GLU A 384 11.07 0.58 -3.39
C GLU A 384 12.13 -0.52 -3.44
N ILE A 385 11.79 -1.72 -3.93
CA ILE A 385 12.74 -2.82 -4.08
C ILE A 385 13.85 -2.46 -5.07
N VAL A 386 13.49 -1.88 -6.22
CA VAL A 386 14.46 -1.41 -7.22
C VAL A 386 15.38 -0.34 -6.64
N ASP A 387 14.85 0.63 -5.88
CA ASP A 387 15.68 1.64 -5.20
C ASP A 387 16.70 0.98 -4.25
N ILE A 388 16.25 -0.01 -3.45
CA ILE A 388 17.12 -0.73 -2.49
C ILE A 388 18.17 -1.54 -3.23
N ARG A 389 17.78 -2.34 -4.23
CA ARG A 389 18.70 -3.18 -5.00
C ARG A 389 19.75 -2.39 -5.76
N ALA A 390 19.35 -1.31 -6.43
CA ALA A 390 20.28 -0.42 -7.10
C ALA A 390 21.35 0.12 -6.14
N GLY A 391 20.99 0.42 -4.88
CA GLY A 391 21.96 0.82 -3.86
C GLY A 391 22.93 -0.30 -3.43
N LEU A 392 22.52 -1.57 -3.51
CA LEU A 392 23.36 -2.74 -3.23
C LEU A 392 24.33 -3.04 -4.37
N GLU A 393 23.91 -2.84 -5.62
CA GLU A 393 24.70 -3.11 -6.84
C GLU A 393 25.80 -2.08 -7.12
N VAL A 394 25.76 -0.90 -6.50
CA VAL A 394 26.84 0.11 -6.61
C VAL A 394 28.21 -0.48 -6.22
N ALA A 395 28.25 -1.63 -5.54
CA ALA A 395 29.46 -2.41 -5.27
C ALA A 395 30.09 -3.10 -6.50
N ASP A 396 29.30 -3.56 -7.49
CA ASP A 396 29.82 -4.41 -8.59
C ASP A 396 30.50 -3.64 -9.72
N VAL A 397 30.39 -2.30 -9.73
CA VAL A 397 31.02 -1.44 -10.75
C VAL A 397 32.33 -0.81 -10.24
N ALA A 398 32.64 -0.95 -8.94
CA ALA A 398 33.79 -0.33 -8.29
C ALA A 398 34.85 -1.33 -7.78
N ALA A 399 34.66 -2.63 -8.01
CA ALA A 399 35.63 -3.70 -7.79
C ALA A 399 36.20 -4.19 -9.14
#